data_AF-A0A378YC90-F1
#
_entry.id   AF-A0A378YC90-F1
#
_cell.length_a   1.000
_cell.length_b   1.000
_cell.length_c   1.000
_cell.angle_alpha   90.00
_cell.angle_beta   90.00
_cell.angle_gamma   90.00
#
_symmetry.space_group_name_H-M   'P 1'
#
loop_
_entity.id
_entity.type
_entity.pdbx_description
1 polymer ?
#
loop_
_entity_poly.entity_id
_entity_poly.type
_entity_poly.pdbx_seq_one_letter_code
_entity_poly.pdbx_strand_id
1 'polypeptide(L)'
;MMQKTTARAWLAAAASALAMAAQMAHAQTAEQTKKLVATGVQFAASDAHVSMALCGADAKRVEEMKANAKREFADDPNFEADWARGWQAAQRTITGANEVKAKNPSEYASTREDICRDAMAPKS
;
A
#
# COMPACT_ATOMS: atom_id res chain seq x y z
N MET A 1 -68.43 -17.08 7.69
CA MET A 1 -67.35 -18.07 7.85
C MET A 1 -66.16 -17.63 7.00
N MET A 2 -64.96 -17.75 7.57
CA MET A 2 -63.73 -16.99 7.27
C MET A 2 -63.15 -17.05 5.85
N GLN A 3 -62.59 -15.91 5.44
CA GLN A 3 -61.63 -15.71 4.35
C GLN A 3 -60.33 -16.49 4.58
N LYS A 4 -59.86 -17.22 3.57
CA LYS A 4 -58.49 -17.76 3.48
C LYS A 4 -57.79 -17.16 2.28
N THR A 5 -57.00 -16.09 2.45
CA THR A 5 -55.98 -15.67 1.46
C THR A 5 -55.06 -14.58 2.03
N THR A 6 -54.12 -14.94 2.89
CA THR A 6 -53.01 -14.05 3.29
C THR A 6 -51.74 -14.85 3.58
N ALA A 7 -51.22 -15.60 2.59
CA ALA A 7 -49.99 -16.38 2.78
C ALA A 7 -49.00 -16.32 1.62
N ARG A 8 -49.01 -15.27 0.80
CA ARG A 8 -48.06 -15.14 -0.33
C ARG A 8 -47.26 -13.83 -0.41
N ALA A 9 -47.49 -12.86 0.47
CA ALA A 9 -46.77 -11.57 0.41
C ALA A 9 -45.48 -11.51 1.25
N TRP A 10 -45.24 -12.46 2.15
CA TRP A 10 -44.09 -12.40 3.07
C TRP A 10 -42.79 -13.03 2.57
N LEU A 11 -42.80 -13.69 1.41
CA LEU A 11 -41.61 -14.35 0.85
C LEU A 11 -40.78 -13.45 -0.09
N ALA A 12 -41.34 -12.33 -0.58
CA ALA A 12 -40.64 -11.45 -1.52
C ALA A 12 -39.76 -10.38 -0.82
N ALA A 13 -40.07 -10.00 0.42
CA ALA A 13 -39.34 -8.95 1.14
C ALA A 13 -38.00 -9.43 1.74
N ALA A 14 -37.88 -10.72 2.08
CA ALA A 14 -36.66 -11.28 2.67
C ALA A 14 -35.54 -11.49 1.64
N ALA A 15 -35.87 -11.72 0.37
CA ALA A 15 -34.88 -11.96 -0.70
C ALA A 15 -34.11 -10.68 -1.09
N SER A 16 -34.75 -9.51 -1.02
CA SER A 16 -34.15 -8.22 -1.43
C SER A 16 -33.15 -7.67 -0.40
N ALA A 17 -33.35 -7.95 0.89
CA ALA A 17 -32.44 -7.50 1.94
C ALA A 17 -31.09 -8.25 1.93
N LEU A 18 -31.09 -9.55 1.57
CA LEU A 18 -29.89 -10.38 1.47
C LEU A 18 -28.99 -9.97 0.28
N ALA A 19 -29.58 -9.57 -0.85
CA ALA A 19 -28.82 -9.11 -2.01
C ALA A 19 -28.09 -7.78 -1.74
N MET A 20 -28.72 -6.84 -1.03
CA MET A 20 -28.07 -5.57 -0.66
C MET A 20 -26.96 -5.74 0.37
N ALA A 21 -27.15 -6.63 1.36
CA ALA A 21 -26.10 -6.93 2.34
C ALA A 21 -24.87 -7.60 1.69
N ALA A 22 -25.09 -8.50 0.73
CA ALA A 22 -24.00 -9.11 -0.02
C ALA A 22 -23.24 -8.10 -0.90
N GLN A 23 -23.93 -7.15 -1.53
CA GLN A 23 -23.29 -6.10 -2.35
C GLN A 23 -22.42 -5.15 -1.51
N MET A 24 -22.88 -4.79 -0.31
CA MET A 24 -22.11 -3.93 0.61
C MET A 24 -20.85 -4.62 1.11
N ALA A 25 -20.92 -5.91 1.47
CA ALA A 25 -19.76 -6.68 1.91
C ALA A 25 -18.67 -6.79 0.82
N HIS A 26 -19.06 -7.07 -0.43
CA HIS A 26 -18.11 -7.16 -1.54
C HIS A 26 -17.46 -5.81 -1.88
N ALA A 27 -18.21 -4.71 -1.79
CA ALA A 27 -17.68 -3.36 -2.02
C ALA A 27 -16.64 -2.96 -0.96
N GLN A 28 -16.88 -3.30 0.31
CA GLN A 28 -15.91 -3.04 1.38
C GLN A 28 -14.62 -3.83 1.17
N THR A 29 -14.70 -5.11 0.81
CA THR A 29 -13.52 -5.93 0.52
C THR A 29 -12.73 -5.39 -0.67
N ALA A 30 -13.41 -4.99 -1.75
CA ALA A 30 -12.74 -4.45 -2.93
C ALA A 30 -11.97 -3.14 -2.64
N GLU A 31 -12.57 -2.21 -1.89
CA GLU A 31 -11.91 -0.96 -1.50
C GLU A 31 -10.73 -1.20 -0.53
N GLN A 32 -10.86 -2.16 0.38
CA GLN A 32 -9.75 -2.56 1.26
C GLN A 32 -8.58 -3.13 0.46
N THR A 33 -8.84 -4.01 -0.51
CA THR A 33 -7.80 -4.56 -1.39
C THR A 33 -7.12 -3.46 -2.19
N LYS A 34 -7.87 -2.54 -2.80
CA LYS A 34 -7.28 -1.39 -3.51
C LYS A 34 -6.38 -0.55 -2.62
N LYS A 35 -6.82 -0.27 -1.38
CA LYS A 35 -6.01 0.49 -0.42
C LYS A 35 -4.72 -0.25 -0.04
N LEU A 36 -4.79 -1.56 0.16
CA LEU A 36 -3.60 -2.37 0.47
C LEU A 36 -2.60 -2.36 -0.67
N VAL A 37 -3.08 -2.56 -1.90
CA VAL A 37 -2.24 -2.50 -3.11
C VAL A 37 -1.55 -1.14 -3.25
N ALA A 38 -2.32 -0.04 -3.15
CA ALA A 38 -1.77 1.32 -3.20
C ALA A 38 -0.73 1.58 -2.09
N THR A 39 -0.99 1.07 -0.87
CA THR A 39 -0.05 1.17 0.26
C THR A 39 1.24 0.39 -0.03
N GLY A 40 1.14 -0.78 -0.65
CA GLY A 40 2.28 -1.57 -1.08
C GLY A 40 3.16 -0.85 -2.10
N VAL A 41 2.55 -0.21 -3.11
CA VAL A 41 3.27 0.61 -4.10
C VAL A 41 3.98 1.79 -3.43
N GLN A 42 3.27 2.52 -2.55
CA GLN A 42 3.85 3.64 -1.81
C GLN A 42 5.03 3.20 -0.93
N PHE A 43 4.93 2.06 -0.25
CA PHE A 43 6.00 1.51 0.56
C PHE A 43 7.21 1.13 -0.30
N ALA A 44 7.02 0.42 -1.41
CA ALA A 44 8.10 0.06 -2.34
C ALA A 44 8.81 1.30 -2.93
N ALA A 45 8.06 2.36 -3.25
CA ALA A 45 8.63 3.61 -3.74
C ALA A 45 9.43 4.34 -2.66
N SER A 46 8.94 4.32 -1.41
CA SER A 46 9.65 4.88 -0.26
C SER A 46 10.99 4.16 -0.04
N ASP A 47 10.98 2.82 -0.05
CA ASP A 47 12.20 2.00 0.08
C ASP A 47 13.20 2.31 -1.04
N ALA A 48 12.74 2.49 -2.28
CA ALA A 48 13.60 2.82 -3.41
C ALA A 48 14.27 4.19 -3.23
N HIS A 49 13.52 5.20 -2.80
CA HIS A 49 14.08 6.53 -2.59
C HIS A 49 15.08 6.55 -1.42
N VAL A 50 14.76 5.87 -0.31
CA VAL A 50 15.66 5.69 0.82
C VAL A 50 16.94 4.97 0.40
N SER A 51 16.82 3.88 -0.37
CA SER A 51 17.96 3.11 -0.86
C SER A 51 18.90 3.98 -1.71
N MET A 52 18.33 4.82 -2.59
CA MET A 52 19.12 5.73 -3.42
C MET A 52 19.79 6.83 -2.59
N ALA A 53 19.04 7.45 -1.68
CA ALA A 53 19.51 8.61 -0.93
C ALA A 53 20.50 8.27 0.19
N LEU A 54 20.36 7.11 0.83
CA LEU A 54 21.11 6.76 2.05
C LEU A 54 22.00 5.52 1.90
N CYS A 55 21.66 4.59 0.99
CA CYS A 55 22.28 3.27 0.92
C CYS A 55 23.15 3.05 -0.32
N GLY A 56 23.22 4.04 -1.22
CA GLY A 56 24.07 3.99 -2.41
C GLY A 56 23.48 3.21 -3.59
N ALA A 57 22.18 2.93 -3.60
CA ALA A 57 21.53 2.42 -4.79
C ALA A 57 21.61 3.46 -5.92
N ASP A 58 21.91 3.01 -7.13
CA ASP A 58 21.95 3.87 -8.32
C ASP A 58 20.57 3.94 -9.00
N ALA A 59 20.47 4.79 -10.02
CA ALA A 59 19.22 4.95 -10.78
C ALA A 59 18.77 3.64 -11.44
N LYS A 60 19.72 2.80 -11.91
CA LYS A 60 19.38 1.50 -12.50
C LYS A 60 18.70 0.60 -11.47
N ARG A 61 19.22 0.56 -10.24
CA ARG A 61 18.62 -0.21 -9.15
C ARG A 61 17.23 0.30 -8.79
N VAL A 62 17.02 1.63 -8.77
CA VAL A 62 15.70 2.22 -8.54
C VAL A 62 14.71 1.81 -9.64
N GLU A 63 15.12 1.81 -10.90
CA GLU A 63 14.28 1.34 -12.01
C GLU A 63 13.95 -0.15 -11.91
N GLU A 64 14.90 -0.99 -11.49
CA GLU A 64 14.64 -2.41 -11.20
C GLU A 64 13.61 -2.57 -10.06
N MET A 65 13.75 -1.81 -8.97
CA MET A 65 12.79 -1.83 -7.86
C MET A 65 11.39 -1.39 -8.32
N LYS A 66 11.30 -0.33 -9.14
CA LYS A 66 10.04 0.14 -9.72
C LYS A 66 9.43 -0.92 -10.64
N ALA A 67 10.23 -1.56 -11.49
CA ALA A 67 9.78 -2.62 -12.37
C ALA A 67 9.29 -3.84 -11.59
N ASN A 68 9.93 -4.20 -10.47
CA ASN A 68 9.49 -5.27 -9.59
C ASN A 68 8.14 -4.91 -8.94
N ALA A 69 8.02 -3.70 -8.39
CA ALA A 69 6.78 -3.21 -7.80
C ALA A 69 5.62 -3.19 -8.82
N LYS A 70 5.88 -2.82 -10.09
CA LYS A 70 4.86 -2.89 -11.15
C LYS A 70 4.33 -4.31 -11.39
N ARG A 71 5.19 -5.34 -11.23
CA ARG A 71 4.78 -6.73 -11.39
C ARG A 71 4.04 -7.25 -10.16
N GLU A 72 4.49 -6.88 -8.97
CA GLU A 72 3.89 -7.28 -7.70
C GLU A 72 2.51 -6.64 -7.47
N PHE A 73 2.37 -5.37 -7.84
CA PHE A 73 1.16 -4.57 -7.67
C PHE A 73 0.50 -4.26 -9.03
N ALA A 74 0.43 -5.27 -9.92
CA ALA A 74 -0.14 -5.12 -11.26
C ALA A 74 -1.61 -4.68 -11.27
N ASP A 75 -2.33 -4.91 -10.16
CA ASP A 75 -3.73 -4.53 -9.96
C ASP A 75 -3.91 -3.07 -9.51
N ASP A 76 -2.85 -2.29 -9.35
CA ASP A 76 -2.95 -0.85 -9.04
C ASP A 76 -3.21 -0.03 -10.31
N PRO A 77 -4.43 0.50 -10.54
CA PRO A 77 -4.70 1.35 -11.69
C PRO A 77 -3.98 2.71 -11.60
N ASN A 78 -3.51 3.10 -10.41
CA ASN A 78 -2.89 4.39 -10.13
C ASN A 78 -1.39 4.26 -9.78
N PHE A 79 -0.75 3.14 -10.19
CA PHE A 79 0.62 2.80 -9.81
C PHE A 79 1.59 3.99 -9.85
N GLU A 80 1.62 4.78 -10.93
CA GLU A 80 2.57 5.90 -11.05
C GLU A 80 2.30 7.02 -10.03
N ALA A 81 1.03 7.29 -9.72
CA ALA A 81 0.65 8.28 -8.73
C ALA A 81 0.93 7.80 -7.29
N ASP A 82 0.67 6.51 -7.01
CA ASP A 82 1.02 5.88 -5.74
C ASP A 82 2.54 5.79 -5.55
N TRP A 83 3.28 5.47 -6.60
CA TRP A 83 4.74 5.48 -6.59
C TRP A 83 5.27 6.88 -6.26
N ALA A 84 4.75 7.92 -6.93
CA ALA A 84 5.15 9.30 -6.66
C ALA A 84 4.84 9.73 -5.22
N ARG A 85 3.69 9.32 -4.66
CA ARG A 85 3.34 9.59 -3.25
C ARG A 85 4.32 8.95 -2.29
N GLY A 86 4.61 7.66 -2.49
CA GLY A 86 5.58 6.94 -1.66
C GLY A 86 6.99 7.52 -1.73
N TRP A 87 7.42 7.87 -2.95
CA TRP A 87 8.69 8.56 -3.17
C TRP A 87 8.79 9.87 -2.38
N GLN A 88 7.74 10.71 -2.42
CA GLN A 88 7.71 11.95 -1.67
C GLN A 88 7.67 11.72 -0.15
N ALA A 89 6.93 10.70 0.31
CA ALA A 89 6.83 10.37 1.74
C ALA A 89 8.19 10.02 2.36
N ALA A 90 9.08 9.35 1.60
CA ALA A 90 10.44 9.03 2.04
C ALA A 90 11.30 10.26 2.38
N GLN A 91 10.98 11.44 1.84
CA GLN A 91 11.76 12.66 2.05
C GLN A 91 11.90 12.99 3.53
N ARG A 92 10.88 12.72 4.35
CA ARG A 92 10.94 12.96 5.81
C ARG A 92 12.02 12.10 6.47
N THR A 93 12.07 10.81 6.13
CA THR A 93 13.08 9.87 6.64
C THR A 93 14.48 10.29 6.20
N ILE A 94 14.64 10.65 4.93
CA ILE A 94 15.93 11.10 4.37
C ILE A 94 16.42 12.37 5.08
N THR A 95 15.55 13.35 5.26
CA THR A 95 15.88 14.59 5.99
C THR A 95 16.29 14.29 7.42
N GLY A 96 15.51 13.48 8.16
CA GLY A 96 15.85 13.09 9.53
C GLY A 96 17.20 12.38 9.64
N ALA A 97 17.49 11.43 8.75
CA ALA A 97 18.77 10.74 8.71
C ALA A 97 19.93 11.71 8.43
N ASN A 98 19.76 12.68 7.54
CA ASN A 98 20.76 13.69 7.25
C ASN A 98 20.98 14.68 8.41
N GLU A 99 19.94 14.98 9.18
CA GLU A 99 20.10 15.77 10.41
C GLU A 99 20.91 15.01 11.47
N VAL A 100 20.67 13.71 11.65
CA VAL A 100 21.49 12.85 12.53
C VAL A 100 22.93 12.83 12.04
N LYS A 101 23.16 12.68 10.73
CA LYS A 101 24.51 12.75 10.13
C LYS A 101 25.25 14.03 10.48
N ALA A 102 24.56 15.17 10.42
CA ALA A 102 25.15 16.47 10.70
C ALA A 102 25.47 16.68 12.19
N LYS A 103 24.64 16.14 13.09
CA LYS A 103 24.77 16.34 14.54
C LYS A 103 25.68 15.30 15.20
N ASN A 104 25.58 14.03 14.78
CA ASN A 104 26.27 12.90 15.38
C ASN A 104 26.61 11.83 14.31
N PRO A 105 27.79 11.95 13.66
CA PRO A 105 28.21 11.01 12.62
C PRO A 105 28.33 9.55 13.10
N SER A 106 28.64 9.33 14.37
CA SER A 106 28.76 7.98 14.94
C SER A 106 27.40 7.30 15.06
N GLU A 107 26.39 8.02 15.54
CA GLU A 107 25.01 7.53 15.62
C GLU A 107 24.40 7.33 14.23
N TYR A 108 24.70 8.25 13.30
CA TYR A 108 24.26 8.12 11.91
C TYR A 108 24.73 6.82 11.26
N ALA A 109 25.95 6.35 11.54
CA ALA A 109 26.43 5.08 10.99
C ALA A 109 25.52 3.91 11.38
N SER A 110 25.15 3.82 12.67
CA SER A 110 24.22 2.81 13.17
C SER A 110 22.83 2.98 12.56
N THR A 111 22.28 4.20 12.57
CA THR A 111 20.96 4.47 12.00
C THR A 111 20.89 4.13 10.51
N ARG A 112 21.95 4.44 9.76
CA ARG A 112 22.03 4.13 8.33
C ARG A 112 22.11 2.63 8.09
N GLU A 113 22.88 1.89 8.90
CA GLU A 113 22.93 0.42 8.80
C GLU A 113 21.55 -0.20 9.00
N ASP A 114 20.79 0.28 10.00
CA ASP A 114 19.43 -0.19 10.25
C ASP A 114 18.48 0.12 9.09
N ILE A 115 18.47 1.37 8.62
CA ILE A 115 17.64 1.79 7.47
C ILE A 115 17.97 0.96 6.22
N CYS A 116 19.25 0.78 5.93
CA CYS A 116 19.68 0.12 4.70
C CYS A 116 19.47 -1.39 4.72
N ARG A 117 19.53 -2.02 5.90
CA ARG A 117 19.14 -3.43 6.05
C ARG A 117 17.69 -3.64 5.63
N ASP A 118 16.79 -2.76 6.06
CA ASP A 118 15.36 -2.89 5.78
C ASP A 118 15.04 -2.53 4.32
N ALA A 119 15.64 -1.46 3.79
CA ALA A 119 15.37 -0.98 2.43
C ALA A 119 15.99 -1.87 1.32
N MET A 120 17.10 -2.57 1.62
CA MET A 120 17.78 -3.46 0.66
C MET A 120 17.46 -4.94 0.86
N ALA A 121 16.63 -5.30 1.84
CA ALA A 121 16.24 -6.69 2.06
C ALA A 121 15.57 -7.24 0.79
N PRO A 122 15.97 -8.44 0.31
CA PRO A 122 15.26 -9.10 -0.77
C PRO A 122 13.81 -9.36 -0.32
N LYS A 123 12.85 -8.77 -1.03
CA LYS A 123 11.41 -9.06 -0.84
C LYS A 123 11.20 -10.49 -1.34
N SER A 124 10.89 -11.41 -0.43
CA SER A 124 10.69 -12.85 -0.66
C SER A 124 9.39 -13.14 -1.39
#